data_AF-A0A1U7Y3L2-F1
#
_entry.id   AF-A0A1U7Y3L2-F1
#
_cell.length_a   1.000
_cell.length_b   1.000
_cell.length_c   1.000
_cell.angle_alpha   90.00
_cell.angle_beta   90.00
_cell.angle_gamma   90.00
#
_symmetry.space_group_name_H-M   'P 1'
#
loop_
_entity.id
_entity.type
_entity.pdbx_description
1 polymer ?
#
loop_
_entity_poly.entity_id
_entity_poly.type
_entity_poly.pdbx_seq_one_letter_code
_entity_poly.pdbx_strand_id
1 'polypeptide(L)'
;MASETTKGEIILSVNMDGTIQDTKFHIIEGDMRYNAQLRRPWIHNMRAVPSTLHQMMKFLTSDGVKIVYREQHATKEIFTSREQHAAAKEPTFATSESGT
;
A
#
# COMPACT_ATOMS: atom_id res chain seq x y z
N MET A 1 -2.61 6.74 21.01
CA MET A 1 -1.99 5.97 19.91
C MET A 1 -2.79 4.70 19.73
N ALA A 2 -3.72 4.64 18.77
CA ALA A 2 -4.49 3.43 18.53
C ALA A 2 -3.56 2.37 17.93
N SER A 3 -3.36 1.26 18.62
CA SER A 3 -2.61 0.11 18.10
C SER A 3 -3.43 -0.55 16.99
N GLU A 4 -2.88 -0.60 15.78
CA GLU A 4 -3.46 -1.38 14.69
C GLU A 4 -3.56 -2.85 15.13
N THR A 5 -4.77 -3.40 15.15
CA THR A 5 -5.02 -4.77 15.58
C THR A 5 -5.11 -5.66 14.35
N THR A 6 -4.32 -6.74 14.30
CA THR A 6 -4.46 -7.76 13.25
C THR A 6 -5.75 -8.54 13.51
N LYS A 7 -6.69 -8.51 12.56
CA LYS A 7 -7.98 -9.22 12.63
C LYS A 7 -7.87 -10.71 12.31
N GLY A 8 -6.86 -11.10 11.55
CA GLY A 8 -6.67 -12.49 11.14
C GLY A 8 -5.74 -12.60 9.94
N GLU A 9 -5.80 -13.75 9.28
CA GLU A 9 -5.00 -14.07 8.10
C GLU A 9 -5.89 -14.60 6.98
N ILE A 10 -5.49 -14.33 5.73
CA ILE A 10 -6.17 -14.81 4.52
C ILE A 10 -5.13 -15.26 3.50
N ILE A 11 -5.46 -16.26 2.69
CA ILE A 11 -4.65 -16.66 1.54
C ILE A 11 -5.32 -16.10 0.29
N LEU A 12 -4.57 -15.31 -0.47
CA LEU A 12 -5.01 -14.76 -1.75
C LEU A 12 -4.02 -15.15 -2.84
N SER A 13 -4.55 -15.58 -3.99
CA SER A 13 -3.75 -15.83 -5.19
C SER A 13 -3.39 -14.52 -5.87
N VAL A 14 -2.11 -14.21 -5.95
CA VAL A 14 -1.58 -13.02 -6.60
C VAL A 14 -1.15 -13.39 -8.02
N ASN A 15 -1.81 -12.84 -9.03
CA ASN A 15 -1.42 -12.98 -10.43
C ASN A 15 -0.51 -11.82 -10.83
N MET A 16 0.71 -12.14 -11.29
CA MET A 16 1.61 -11.19 -11.93
C MET A 16 2.02 -11.71 -13.30
N ASP A 17 1.45 -11.10 -14.33
CA ASP A 17 1.76 -11.38 -15.74
C ASP A 17 1.73 -12.88 -16.07
N GLY A 18 0.65 -13.57 -15.67
CA GLY A 18 0.43 -15.00 -15.90
C GLY A 18 1.05 -15.93 -14.86
N THR A 19 1.90 -15.40 -13.96
CA THR A 19 2.45 -16.18 -12.84
C THR A 19 1.58 -15.99 -11.60
N ILE A 20 0.96 -17.07 -11.13
CA ILE A 20 0.05 -17.05 -9.97
C ILE A 20 0.77 -17.61 -8.74
N GLN A 21 0.71 -16.90 -7.63
CA GLN A 21 1.21 -17.35 -6.34
C GLN A 21 0.22 -17.12 -5.20
N ASP A 22 -0.11 -18.20 -4.48
CA ASP A 22 -0.83 -18.13 -3.23
C ASP A 22 0.01 -17.48 -2.13
N THR A 23 -0.54 -16.42 -1.54
CA THR A 23 0.17 -15.56 -0.60
C THR A 23 -0.66 -15.36 0.66
N LYS A 24 -0.05 -15.61 1.81
CA LYS A 24 -0.67 -15.37 3.11
C LYS A 24 -0.56 -13.89 3.49
N PHE A 25 -1.69 -13.21 3.61
CA PHE A 25 -1.82 -11.84 4.08
C PHE A 25 -2.33 -11.79 5.51
N HIS A 26 -1.92 -10.75 6.24
CA HIS A 26 -2.50 -10.40 7.54
C HIS A 26 -3.54 -9.32 7.30
N ILE A 27 -4.73 -9.49 7.84
CA ILE A 27 -5.80 -8.51 7.77
C ILE A 27 -5.59 -7.53 8.92
N ILE A 28 -5.34 -6.27 8.60
CA ILE A 28 -5.15 -5.21 9.60
C ILE A 28 -6.36 -4.28 9.51
N GLU A 29 -7.01 -4.02 10.65
CA GLU A 29 -8.01 -2.97 10.73
C GLU A 29 -7.34 -1.63 11.04
N GLY A 30 -7.49 -0.67 10.13
CA GLY A 30 -6.95 0.67 10.27
C GLY A 30 -7.11 1.48 8.99
N ASP A 31 -6.92 2.80 9.09
CA ASP A 31 -6.84 3.67 7.92
C ASP A 31 -5.46 3.55 7.27
N MET A 32 -5.27 2.47 6.51
CA MET A 32 -4.04 2.21 5.78
C MET A 32 -4.05 2.89 4.41
N ARG A 33 -2.90 3.43 3.98
CA ARG A 33 -2.72 4.05 2.66
C ARG A 33 -2.68 3.04 1.50
N TYR A 34 -2.66 1.75 1.79
CA TYR A 34 -2.57 0.67 0.82
C TYR A 34 -3.47 -0.49 1.24
N ASN A 35 -3.98 -1.22 0.24
CA ASN A 35 -4.92 -2.33 0.46
C ASN A 35 -4.18 -3.66 0.77
N ALA A 36 -2.98 -3.84 0.23
CA ALA A 36 -2.19 -5.05 0.41
C ALA A 36 -0.69 -4.73 0.33
N GLN A 37 0.11 -5.47 1.10
CA GLN A 37 1.57 -5.38 1.07
C GLN A 37 2.18 -6.75 0.85
N LEU A 38 2.97 -6.87 -0.22
CA LEU A 38 3.71 -8.09 -0.53
C LEU A 38 4.96 -8.15 0.34
N ARG A 39 5.05 -9.19 1.17
CA ARG A 39 6.17 -9.40 2.08
C ARG A 39 7.34 -10.10 1.38
N ARG A 40 8.48 -10.18 2.06
CA ARG A 40 9.70 -10.87 1.60
C ARG A 40 9.45 -12.30 1.09
N PRO A 41 8.61 -13.15 1.74
CA PRO A 41 8.35 -14.50 1.22
C PRO A 41 7.85 -14.50 -0.22
N TRP A 42 6.90 -13.60 -0.55
CA TRP A 42 6.39 -13.47 -1.91
C TRP A 42 7.50 -13.01 -2.88
N ILE A 43 8.28 -12.00 -2.50
CA ILE A 43 9.39 -11.47 -3.31
C ILE A 43 10.42 -12.59 -3.61
N HIS A 44 10.78 -13.38 -2.61
CA HIS A 44 11.73 -14.48 -2.78
C HIS A 44 11.19 -15.58 -3.67
N ASN A 45 9.93 -15.98 -3.46
CA ASN A 45 9.34 -17.06 -4.25
C ASN A 45 9.16 -16.65 -5.72
N MET A 46 8.78 -15.40 -5.98
CA MET A 46 8.67 -14.83 -7.33
C MET A 46 10.03 -14.48 -7.94
N ARG A 47 11.13 -14.63 -7.19
CA ARG A 47 12.48 -14.19 -7.57
C ARG A 47 12.48 -12.72 -8.04
N ALA A 48 11.67 -11.92 -7.37
CA ALA A 48 11.43 -10.54 -7.76
C ALA A 48 12.55 -9.63 -7.24
N VAL A 49 12.94 -8.65 -8.06
CA VAL A 49 13.96 -7.65 -7.76
C VAL A 49 13.31 -6.27 -7.90
N PRO A 50 12.91 -5.63 -6.77
CA PRO A 50 12.42 -4.26 -6.78
C PRO A 50 13.58 -3.26 -6.93
N SER A 51 13.35 -2.19 -7.67
CA SER A 51 14.26 -1.06 -7.83
C SER A 51 13.52 0.23 -7.48
N THR A 52 13.91 0.86 -6.37
CA THR A 52 13.35 2.15 -5.93
C THR A 52 13.74 3.30 -6.85
N LEU A 53 14.99 3.31 -7.33
CA LEU A 53 15.51 4.33 -8.25
C LEU A 53 14.67 4.43 -9.53
N HIS A 54 14.45 3.29 -10.18
CA HIS A 54 13.66 3.19 -11.41
C HIS A 54 12.16 2.97 -11.16
N GLN A 55 11.72 2.92 -9.91
CA GLN A 55 10.34 2.62 -9.51
C GLN A 55 9.72 1.43 -10.27
N MET A 56 10.46 0.32 -10.36
CA MET A 56 10.05 -0.88 -11.08
C MET A 56 10.32 -2.14 -10.27
N MET A 57 9.71 -3.25 -10.67
CA MET A 57 10.00 -4.58 -10.14
C MET A 57 10.20 -5.54 -11.31
N LYS A 58 11.33 -6.26 -11.30
CA LYS A 58 11.62 -7.33 -12.25
C LYS A 58 11.31 -8.68 -11.63
N PHE A 59 10.82 -9.64 -12.38
CA PHE A 59 10.63 -11.02 -11.93
C PHE A 59 10.76 -12.00 -13.09
N LEU A 60 10.99 -13.27 -12.76
CA LEU A 60 11.14 -14.34 -13.74
C LEU A 60 9.77 -15.00 -13.99
N THR A 61 9.43 -15.18 -15.25
CA THR A 61 8.28 -15.96 -15.72
C THR A 61 8.74 -17.05 -16.69
N SER A 62 7.83 -17.94 -17.10
CA SER A 62 8.10 -18.96 -18.14
C SER A 62 8.61 -18.34 -19.44
N ASP A 63 8.18 -17.12 -19.74
CA ASP A 63 8.44 -16.43 -21.00
C ASP A 63 9.66 -15.48 -20.91
N GLY A 64 10.37 -15.48 -19.78
CA GLY A 64 11.58 -14.69 -19.56
C GLY A 64 11.46 -13.69 -18.40
N VAL A 65 12.16 -12.56 -18.51
CA VAL A 65 12.13 -11.50 -17.48
C VAL A 65 11.00 -10.54 -17.79
N LYS A 66 10.10 -10.34 -16.83
CA LYS A 66 9.03 -9.34 -16.90
C LYS A 66 9.33 -8.18 -15.97
N ILE A 67 8.85 -7.00 -16.35
CA ILE A 67 9.07 -5.76 -15.63
C ILE A 67 7.73 -5.08 -15.43
N VAL A 68 7.41 -4.77 -14.18
CA VAL A 68 6.26 -3.94 -13.83
C VAL A 68 6.77 -2.59 -13.35
N TYR A 69 6.23 -1.52 -13.91
CA TYR A 69 6.53 -0.15 -13.51
C TYR A 69 5.47 0.38 -12.55
N ARG A 70 5.86 1.30 -11.68
CA ARG A 70 4.91 2.01 -10.82
C ARG A 70 4.02 2.95 -11.65
N GLU A 71 2.71 2.85 -11.44
CA GLU A 71 1.72 3.78 -11.98
C GLU A 71 1.80 5.14 -11.25
N GLN A 72 2.52 6.11 -11.80
CA GLN A 72 2.78 7.38 -11.12
C GLN A 72 1.56 8.30 -11.04
N HIS A 73 0.67 8.30 -12.03
CA HIS A 73 -0.49 9.20 -12.05
C HIS A 73 -1.50 8.83 -10.97
N ALA A 74 -1.94 7.56 -10.94
CA ALA A 74 -2.84 7.06 -9.89
C ALA A 74 -2.23 7.20 -8.49
N THR A 75 -0.93 7.01 -8.37
CA THR A 75 -0.20 7.22 -7.11
C THR A 75 -0.37 8.65 -6.59
N LYS A 76 -0.15 9.67 -7.45
CA LYS A 76 -0.23 11.07 -7.05
C LYS A 76 -1.64 11.44 -6.58
N GLU A 77 -2.67 11.02 -7.31
CA GLU A 77 -4.08 11.26 -6.94
C GLU A 77 -4.44 10.67 -5.57
N ILE A 78 -3.98 9.46 -5.24
CA ILE A 78 -4.23 8.83 -3.94
C ILE A 78 -3.58 9.63 -2.80
N PHE A 79 -2.36 10.13 -2.99
CA PHE A 79 -1.68 10.92 -1.97
C PHE A 79 -2.32 12.31 -1.80
N THR A 80 -2.64 13.00 -2.90
CA THR A 80 -3.24 14.34 -2.85
C THR A 80 -4.65 14.33 -2.27
N SER A 81 -5.50 13.37 -2.68
CA SER A 81 -6.91 13.29 -2.22
C SER A 81 -7.03 13.00 -0.72
N ARG A 82 -6.14 12.16 -0.17
CA ARG A 82 -6.14 11.88 1.28
C ARG A 82 -5.52 13.00 2.10
N GLU A 83 -4.60 13.79 1.53
CA GLU A 83 -4.03 14.96 2.21
C GLU A 83 -5.08 16.06 2.43
N GLN A 84 -5.95 16.31 1.43
CA GLN A 84 -7.08 17.23 1.56
C GLN A 84 -8.09 16.78 2.63
N HIS A 85 -8.36 15.47 2.72
CA HIS A 85 -9.30 14.91 3.70
C HIS A 85 -8.71 14.88 5.12
N ALA A 86 -7.37 14.83 5.26
CA ALA A 86 -6.68 14.92 6.54
C ALA A 86 -6.57 16.37 7.05
N ALA A 87 -6.37 17.34 6.15
CA ALA A 87 -6.31 18.77 6.50
C ALA A 87 -7.65 19.35 6.97
N ALA A 88 -8.78 18.76 6.58
CA ALA A 88 -10.12 19.21 6.99
C ALA A 88 -10.52 18.80 8.44
N LYS A 89 -9.61 18.19 9.22
CA LYS A 89 -9.89 17.72 10.59
C LYS A 89 -9.17 18.51 11.71
N GLU A 90 -8.48 19.60 11.42
CA GLU A 90 -8.03 20.50 12.50
C GLU A 90 -9.24 21.25 13.09
N PRO A 91 -9.60 21.06 14.37
CA PRO A 91 -10.61 21.88 15.00
C PRO A 91 -9.99 23.26 15.28
N THR A 92 -10.44 24.28 14.55
CA THR A 92 -10.32 25.67 14.97
C THR A 92 -11.06 25.83 16.30
N PHE A 93 -10.34 25.74 17.41
CA PHE A 93 -10.85 26.19 18.70
C PHE A 93 -10.99 27.72 18.63
N ALA A 94 -12.21 28.20 18.42
CA ALA A 94 -12.55 29.60 18.62
C ALA A 94 -12.60 29.85 20.14
N THR A 95 -11.56 30.46 20.69
CA THR A 95 -11.66 31.06 22.03
C THR A 95 -12.45 32.35 21.91
N SER A 96 -13.73 32.28 22.23
CA SER A 96 -14.54 33.44 22.60
C SER A 96 -14.15 33.86 24.02
N GLU A 97 -13.41 34.95 24.18
CA GLU A 97 -13.32 35.64 25.48
C GLU A 97 -14.39 36.72 25.54
N SER A 98 -15.25 36.59 26.56
CA SER A 98 -16.34 37.48 26.94
C SER A 98 -16.01 38.04 28.34
N GLY A 99 -16.14 39.37 28.49
CA GLY A 99 -16.18 40.10 29.77
C GLY A 99 -14.80 40.40 30.36
N THR A 100 -14.48 41.61 30.84
CA THR A 100 -15.29 42.77 31.25
C THR A 100 -14.47 44.04 31.10
#